data_AF-A0A8H6R949-F1
#
_entry.id   AF-A0A8H6R949-F1
#
_cell.length_a   1.000
_cell.length_b   1.000
_cell.length_c   1.000
_cell.angle_alpha   90.00
_cell.angle_beta   90.00
_cell.angle_gamma   90.00
#
_symmetry.space_group_name_H-M   'P 1'
#
loop_
_entity.id
_entity.type
_entity.pdbx_description
1 polymer ?
#
loop_
_entity_poly.entity_id
_entity_poly.type
_entity_poly.pdbx_seq_one_letter_code
_entity_poly.pdbx_strand_id
1 'polypeptide(L)'
;MRLFLLPVSTRRTLIYCERVQEQVSGSKPPLQERIINKASTTWAGWEKAEKGWQKKLTVYGNQVFKRIPFEEWGLKTIPPATKKRLEDVDNGKLKVECYFPGAFLKESKVLGLLQRLATERQALHRKRMWQCIVWAPVTIPFALVPVIPNIPFFYLVFRAWSHYKALYGGKLLEHLTAHNHIKTVASAKMDEMYAVGLISPTREATREATVPTRDEIGQIARIVETQTEGGKEDAMLLQKWNGKLLAEGFNLPEMEIEIERAVEQAEKDIKSEHELKEEKQELQGASGKVADVKVQETKK
;
A
#
# COMPACT_ATOMS: atom_id res chain seq x y z
N MET A 1 -1.86 -18.46 -7.10
CA MET A 1 -2.04 -17.21 -6.31
C MET A 1 -1.96 -16.04 -7.27
N ARG A 2 -2.82 -15.01 -7.14
CA ARG A 2 -2.79 -13.81 -7.99
C ARG A 2 -2.20 -12.62 -7.22
N LEU A 3 -1.17 -12.02 -7.79
CA LEU A 3 -0.60 -10.75 -7.33
C LEU A 3 -1.05 -9.64 -8.28
N PHE A 4 -1.32 -8.47 -7.72
CA PHE A 4 -1.69 -7.27 -8.42
C PHE A 4 -0.65 -6.21 -8.08
N LEU A 5 -0.05 -5.63 -9.12
CA LEU A 5 0.93 -4.57 -9.00
C LEU A 5 0.30 -3.31 -9.60
N LEU A 6 -0.10 -2.40 -8.72
CA LEU A 6 -0.95 -1.26 -9.02
C LEU A 6 -0.14 0.03 -8.85
N PRO A 7 0.33 0.65 -9.95
CA PRO A 7 0.90 1.99 -9.91
C PRO A 7 -0.12 2.96 -9.32
N VAL A 8 0.20 3.56 -8.17
CA VAL A 8 -0.66 4.56 -7.51
C VAL A 8 -0.30 5.95 -8.03
N SER A 9 1.01 6.17 -8.21
CA SER A 9 1.59 7.30 -8.90
C SER A 9 2.70 6.80 -9.83
N THR A 10 3.32 7.68 -10.60
CA THR A 10 4.43 7.31 -11.50
C THR A 10 5.66 6.78 -10.77
N ARG A 11 5.78 7.02 -9.45
CA ARG A 11 6.88 6.52 -8.61
C ARG A 11 6.47 5.56 -7.50
N ARG A 12 5.20 5.52 -7.12
CA ARG A 12 4.68 4.69 -6.02
C ARG A 12 3.79 3.58 -6.55
N THR A 13 4.00 2.36 -6.08
CA THR A 13 3.27 1.19 -6.54
C THR A 13 2.79 0.36 -5.35
N LEU A 14 1.49 0.10 -5.31
CA LEU A 14 0.87 -0.80 -4.35
C LEU A 14 0.99 -2.23 -4.86
N ILE A 15 1.40 -3.14 -3.98
CA ILE A 15 1.29 -4.59 -4.21
C ILE A 15 0.10 -5.13 -3.43
N TYR A 16 -0.72 -5.95 -4.08
CA TYR A 16 -1.86 -6.62 -3.46
C TYR A 16 -1.88 -8.09 -3.85
N CYS A 17 -2.00 -8.96 -2.87
CA CYS A 17 -2.18 -10.39 -3.07
C CYS A 17 -3.62 -10.76 -2.81
N GLU A 18 -4.25 -11.42 -3.78
CA GLU A 18 -5.52 -12.06 -3.51
C GLU A 18 -5.31 -13.15 -2.44
N ARG A 19 -6.09 -13.05 -1.37
CA ARG A 19 -6.14 -14.09 -0.35
C ARG A 19 -6.82 -15.31 -0.95
N VAL A 20 -6.06 -16.38 -1.19
CA VAL A 20 -6.64 -17.69 -1.46
C VAL A 20 -7.41 -18.09 -0.21
N GLN A 21 -8.74 -18.14 -0.29
CA GLN A 21 -9.54 -18.73 0.77
C GLN A 21 -9.23 -20.23 0.82
N GLU A 22 -8.28 -20.62 1.68
CA GLU A 22 -8.07 -22.02 2.06
C GLU A 22 -9.23 -22.48 2.97
N GLN A 23 -10.47 -22.24 2.58
CA GLN A 23 -11.65 -22.84 3.20
C GLN A 23 -11.73 -24.27 2.65
N VAL A 24 -11.02 -25.20 3.28
CA VAL A 24 -11.31 -26.64 3.08
C VAL A 24 -12.70 -26.86 3.65
N SER A 25 -13.69 -26.99 2.75
CA SER A 25 -15.10 -27.22 3.05
C SER A 25 -15.27 -28.22 4.18
N GLY A 26 -15.80 -27.78 5.32
CA GLY A 26 -16.13 -28.63 6.48
C GLY A 26 -15.11 -28.64 7.64
N SER A 27 -13.94 -28.03 7.50
CA SER A 27 -12.96 -27.93 8.60
C SER A 27 -13.09 -26.62 9.39
N LYS A 28 -12.92 -26.67 10.72
CA LYS A 28 -12.91 -25.46 11.56
C LYS A 28 -11.75 -24.57 11.14
N PRO A 29 -11.93 -23.24 11.00
CA PRO A 29 -10.85 -22.35 10.63
C PRO A 29 -9.72 -22.42 11.67
N PRO A 30 -8.45 -22.27 11.25
CA PRO A 30 -7.30 -22.23 12.14
C PRO A 30 -7.51 -21.30 13.34
N LEU A 31 -6.96 -21.65 14.51
CA LEU A 31 -7.12 -20.88 15.73
C LEU A 31 -6.77 -19.39 15.55
N GLN A 32 -5.73 -19.11 14.75
CA GLN A 32 -5.31 -17.76 14.42
C GLN A 32 -6.40 -16.97 13.68
N GLU A 33 -7.03 -17.58 12.67
CA GLU A 33 -8.13 -16.94 11.94
C GLU A 33 -9.33 -16.68 12.85
N ARG A 34 -9.64 -17.59 13.78
CA ARG A 34 -10.71 -17.38 14.75
C ARG A 34 -10.45 -16.18 15.66
N ILE A 35 -9.21 -16.02 16.12
CA ILE A 35 -8.81 -14.86 16.94
C ILE A 35 -8.93 -13.57 16.13
N ILE A 36 -8.42 -13.56 14.90
CA ILE A 36 -8.51 -12.40 14.00
C ILE A 36 -9.98 -12.06 13.73
N ASN A 37 -10.80 -13.04 13.38
CA ASN A 37 -12.23 -12.84 13.11
C ASN A 37 -12.96 -12.28 14.33
N LYS A 38 -12.67 -12.79 15.54
CA LYS A 38 -13.24 -12.24 16.77
C LYS A 38 -12.80 -10.81 17.03
N ALA A 39 -11.53 -10.49 16.79
CA ALA A 39 -11.03 -9.12 16.94
C ALA A 39 -11.70 -8.17 15.92
N SER A 40 -11.82 -8.59 14.66
CA SER A 40 -12.49 -7.83 13.60
C SER A 40 -13.97 -7.59 13.90
N THR A 41 -14.71 -8.60 14.36
CA THR A 41 -16.13 -8.44 14.70
C THR A 41 -16.32 -7.55 15.93
N THR A 42 -15.44 -7.67 16.93
CA THR A 42 -15.45 -6.79 18.11
C THR A 42 -15.17 -5.35 17.72
N TRP A 43 -14.16 -5.11 16.87
CA TRP A 43 -13.83 -3.78 16.35
C TRP A 43 -14.99 -3.16 15.56
N ALA A 44 -15.61 -3.94 14.66
CA ALA A 44 -16.78 -3.50 13.90
C ALA A 44 -17.98 -3.18 14.82
N GLY A 45 -18.15 -3.93 15.92
CA GLY A 45 -19.12 -3.62 16.96
C GLY A 45 -18.86 -2.28 17.63
N TRP A 46 -17.60 -1.97 17.95
CA TRP A 46 -17.21 -0.69 18.55
C TRP A 46 -17.37 0.49 17.58
N GLU A 47 -17.18 0.30 16.28
CA GLU A 47 -17.38 1.34 15.27
C GLU A 47 -18.84 1.76 15.14
N LYS A 48 -19.78 0.81 15.34
CA LYS A 48 -21.22 1.05 15.32
C LYS A 48 -21.75 1.73 16.57
N ALA A 49 -20.98 1.81 17.64
CA ALA A 49 -21.39 2.51 18.85
C ALA A 49 -21.63 4.01 18.56
N GLU A 50 -22.75 4.56 19.03
CA GLU A 50 -23.12 5.96 18.79
C GLU A 50 -22.22 6.92 19.58
N LYS A 51 -21.89 6.59 20.84
CA LYS A 51 -21.10 7.40 21.77
C LYS A 51 -20.29 6.50 22.71
N GLY A 52 -19.35 7.09 23.44
CA GLY A 52 -18.54 6.42 24.46
C GLY A 52 -17.07 6.21 24.09
N TRP A 53 -16.32 5.57 24.98
CA TRP A 53 -14.87 5.36 24.79
C TRP A 53 -14.57 4.47 23.58
N GLN A 54 -15.43 3.49 23.28
CA GLN A 54 -15.30 2.60 22.11
C GLN A 54 -15.35 3.36 20.79
N LYS A 55 -16.30 4.31 20.66
CA LYS A 55 -16.42 5.16 19.47
C LYS A 55 -15.21 6.09 19.34
N LYS A 56 -14.80 6.74 20.44
CA LYS A 56 -13.59 7.58 20.43
C LYS A 56 -12.34 6.78 20.06
N LEU A 57 -12.21 5.57 20.61
CA LEU A 57 -11.09 4.67 20.35
C LEU A 57 -11.05 4.22 18.89
N THR A 58 -12.18 3.84 18.30
CA THR A 58 -12.22 3.41 16.91
C THR A 58 -11.96 4.56 15.94
N VAL A 59 -12.50 5.76 16.20
CA VAL A 59 -12.21 6.97 15.41
C VAL A 59 -10.71 7.29 15.45
N TYR A 60 -10.12 7.35 16.65
CA TYR A 60 -8.69 7.62 16.79
C TYR A 60 -7.83 6.49 16.24
N GLY A 61 -8.19 5.24 16.50
CA GLY A 61 -7.49 4.05 16.00
C GLY A 61 -7.47 3.98 14.49
N ASN A 62 -8.58 4.32 13.82
CA ASN A 62 -8.64 4.41 12.35
C ASN A 62 -7.72 5.52 11.81
N GLN A 63 -7.60 6.66 12.50
CA GLN A 63 -6.60 7.68 12.15
C GLN A 63 -5.16 7.16 12.32
N VAL A 64 -4.89 6.37 13.36
CA VAL A 64 -3.57 5.74 13.57
C VAL A 64 -3.29 4.69 12.49
N PHE A 65 -4.28 3.88 12.09
CA PHE A 65 -4.12 2.88 11.03
C PHE A 65 -3.83 3.51 9.67
N LYS A 66 -4.41 4.68 9.37
CA LYS A 66 -4.09 5.45 8.16
C LYS A 66 -2.63 5.89 8.07
N ARG A 67 -1.89 5.97 9.19
CA ARG A 67 -0.46 6.32 9.21
C ARG A 67 0.46 5.14 8.92
N ILE A 68 -0.05 3.92 8.90
CA ILE A 68 0.75 2.75 8.55
C ILE A 68 1.00 2.80 7.04
N PRO A 69 2.26 2.73 6.58
CA PRO A 69 2.57 2.82 5.16
C PRO A 69 1.81 1.79 4.33
N PHE A 70 1.28 2.19 3.18
CA PHE A 70 0.48 1.29 2.32
C PHE A 70 1.29 0.08 1.83
N GLU A 71 2.62 0.18 1.73
CA GLU A 71 3.50 -0.93 1.37
C GLU A 71 3.52 -2.01 2.46
N GLU A 72 3.39 -1.62 3.74
CA GLU A 72 3.23 -2.58 4.83
C GLU A 72 1.89 -3.31 4.69
N TRP A 73 0.81 -2.58 4.40
CA TRP A 73 -0.51 -3.17 4.15
C TRP A 73 -0.50 -4.13 2.96
N GLY A 74 0.13 -3.72 1.85
CA GLY A 74 0.30 -4.55 0.66
C GLY A 74 1.05 -5.85 0.97
N LEU A 75 2.21 -5.79 1.61
CA LEU A 75 2.97 -6.99 1.98
C LEU A 75 2.23 -7.91 2.97
N LYS A 76 1.34 -7.37 3.83
CA LYS A 76 0.52 -8.18 4.75
C LYS A 76 -0.51 -9.04 4.03
N THR A 77 -0.94 -8.65 2.83
CA THR A 77 -1.85 -9.47 2.00
C THR A 77 -1.19 -10.76 1.55
N ILE A 78 0.13 -10.75 1.35
CA ILE A 78 0.92 -11.92 0.94
C ILE A 78 0.95 -12.94 2.10
N PRO A 79 0.76 -14.24 1.82
CA PRO A 79 0.92 -15.27 2.83
C PRO A 79 2.35 -15.26 3.41
N PRO A 80 2.52 -15.55 4.71
CA PRO A 80 3.85 -15.54 5.31
C PRO A 80 4.71 -16.70 4.77
N ALA A 81 6.01 -16.45 4.61
CA ALA A 81 7.03 -17.44 4.29
C ALA A 81 7.17 -18.50 5.41
N THR A 82 6.34 -19.53 5.38
CA THR A 82 6.49 -20.74 6.20
C THR A 82 7.40 -21.73 5.51
N LYS A 83 8.07 -22.63 6.25
CA LYS A 83 8.96 -23.66 5.68
C LYS A 83 8.28 -24.44 4.55
N LYS A 84 7.06 -24.94 4.81
CA LYS A 84 6.23 -25.63 3.80
C LYS A 84 6.00 -24.78 2.54
N ARG A 85 5.69 -23.49 2.67
CA ARG A 85 5.46 -22.62 1.51
C ARG A 85 6.73 -22.36 0.72
N LEU A 86 7.87 -22.21 1.39
CA LEU A 86 9.16 -22.07 0.72
C LEU A 86 9.50 -23.37 -0.04
N GLU A 87 9.30 -24.54 0.57
CA GLU A 87 9.45 -25.83 -0.09
C GLU A 87 8.47 -25.99 -1.28
N ASP A 88 7.22 -25.53 -1.15
CA ASP A 88 6.25 -25.56 -2.25
C ASP A 88 6.67 -24.63 -3.41
N VAL A 89 7.37 -23.53 -3.12
CA VAL A 89 8.01 -22.69 -4.15
C VAL A 89 9.15 -23.45 -4.80
N ASP A 90 10.08 -24.01 -4.01
CA ASP A 90 11.25 -24.73 -4.52
C ASP A 90 10.87 -25.93 -5.41
N ASN A 91 9.77 -26.61 -5.05
CA ASN A 91 9.22 -27.73 -5.82
C ASN A 91 8.35 -27.29 -7.00
N GLY A 92 8.24 -25.99 -7.28
CA GLY A 92 7.44 -25.43 -8.39
C GLY A 92 5.92 -25.60 -8.25
N LYS A 93 5.43 -25.98 -7.05
CA LYS A 93 4.00 -26.17 -6.75
C LYS A 93 3.29 -24.84 -6.58
N LEU A 94 3.98 -23.82 -6.06
CA LEU A 94 3.43 -22.48 -5.89
C LEU A 94 3.77 -21.58 -7.09
N LYS A 95 2.87 -21.54 -8.08
CA LYS A 95 2.97 -20.59 -9.20
C LYS A 95 2.15 -19.34 -8.94
N VAL A 96 2.71 -18.20 -9.33
CA VAL A 96 2.12 -16.88 -9.06
C VAL A 96 2.01 -16.09 -10.35
N GLU A 97 0.82 -15.57 -10.61
CA GLU A 97 0.57 -14.67 -11.74
C GLU A 97 0.52 -13.24 -11.20
N CYS A 98 1.35 -12.36 -11.76
CA CYS A 98 1.42 -10.95 -11.39
C CYS A 98 0.76 -10.10 -12.47
N TYR A 99 -0.43 -9.58 -12.16
CA TYR A 99 -1.19 -8.68 -13.01
C TYR A 99 -0.75 -7.24 -12.79
N PHE A 100 -0.57 -6.51 -13.89
CA PHE A 100 -0.23 -5.08 -13.87
C PHE A 100 -0.82 -4.38 -15.10
N PRO A 101 -0.99 -3.06 -15.06
CA PRO A 101 -1.42 -2.30 -16.24
C PRO A 101 -0.23 -2.08 -17.17
N GLY A 102 -0.16 -2.81 -18.27
CA GLY A 102 0.98 -2.79 -19.20
C GLY A 102 1.19 -1.43 -19.89
N ALA A 103 0.13 -0.65 -20.06
CA ALA A 103 0.21 0.71 -20.60
C ALA A 103 0.88 1.69 -19.62
N PHE A 104 0.68 1.50 -18.31
CA PHE A 104 1.14 2.43 -17.27
C PHE A 104 2.35 1.91 -16.48
N LEU A 105 2.70 0.62 -16.62
CA LEU A 105 3.89 0.00 -16.04
C LEU A 105 4.57 -0.91 -17.07
N LYS A 106 5.79 -0.54 -17.46
CA LYS A 106 6.62 -1.32 -18.40
C LYS A 106 6.95 -2.69 -17.81
N GLU A 107 6.68 -3.76 -18.55
CA GLU A 107 6.88 -5.15 -18.11
C GLU A 107 8.32 -5.42 -17.63
N SER A 108 9.33 -4.83 -18.30
CA SER A 108 10.74 -4.96 -17.93
C SER A 108 11.08 -4.46 -16.52
N LYS A 109 10.25 -3.57 -15.95
CA LYS A 109 10.44 -3.03 -14.60
C LYS A 109 9.74 -3.89 -13.53
N VAL A 110 8.83 -4.78 -13.90
CA VAL A 110 7.95 -5.49 -12.97
C VAL A 110 8.74 -6.35 -11.99
N LEU A 111 9.63 -7.23 -12.49
CA LEU A 111 10.41 -8.11 -11.61
C LEU A 111 11.36 -7.33 -10.69
N GLY A 112 12.01 -6.28 -11.21
CA GLY A 112 12.87 -5.41 -10.40
C GLY A 112 12.09 -4.67 -9.32
N LEU A 113 10.87 -4.22 -9.63
CA LEU A 113 9.99 -3.56 -8.67
C LEU A 113 9.49 -4.51 -7.59
N LEU A 114 9.11 -5.74 -7.94
CA LEU A 114 8.74 -6.77 -6.97
C LEU A 114 9.90 -7.11 -6.04
N GLN A 115 11.12 -7.28 -6.57
CA GLN A 115 12.32 -7.53 -5.77
C GLN A 115 12.60 -6.38 -4.81
N ARG A 116 12.47 -5.14 -5.28
CA ARG A 116 12.63 -3.95 -4.45
C ARG A 116 11.60 -3.94 -3.32
N LEU A 117 10.30 -4.03 -3.64
CA LEU A 117 9.21 -4.04 -2.64
C LEU A 117 9.36 -5.17 -1.62
N ALA A 118 9.87 -6.33 -2.05
CA ALA A 118 10.12 -7.48 -1.18
C ALA A 118 11.21 -7.21 -0.14
N THR A 119 12.24 -6.44 -0.48
CA THR A 119 13.49 -6.34 0.30
C THR A 119 13.66 -5.01 1.02
N GLU A 120 13.21 -3.89 0.44
CA GLU A 120 13.57 -2.54 0.89
C GLU A 120 13.24 -2.24 2.37
N ARG A 121 12.19 -2.86 2.90
CA ARG A 121 11.69 -2.62 4.27
C ARG A 121 11.84 -3.80 5.23
N GLN A 122 12.50 -4.89 4.81
CA GLN A 122 12.62 -6.07 5.68
C GLN A 122 13.37 -5.77 6.99
N ALA A 123 14.51 -5.06 6.91
CA ALA A 123 15.28 -4.69 8.11
C ALA A 123 14.46 -3.81 9.06
N LEU A 124 13.72 -2.84 8.51
CA LEU A 124 12.81 -1.97 9.26
C LEU A 124 11.74 -2.79 10.00
N HIS A 125 11.05 -3.67 9.28
CA HIS A 125 9.99 -4.50 9.86
C HIS A 125 10.53 -5.44 10.95
N ARG A 126 11.70 -6.06 10.73
CA ARG A 126 12.37 -6.88 11.75
C ARG A 126 12.68 -6.09 13.02
N LYS A 127 13.29 -4.90 12.87
CA LYS A 127 13.65 -4.05 14.01
C LYS A 127 12.40 -3.60 14.78
N ARG A 128 11.40 -3.07 14.07
CA ARG A 128 10.17 -2.56 14.69
C ARG A 128 9.31 -3.66 15.32
N MET A 129 9.26 -4.84 14.72
CA MET A 129 8.60 -6.01 15.30
C MET A 129 9.17 -6.33 16.69
N TRP A 130 10.51 -6.44 16.80
CA TRP A 130 11.16 -6.71 18.07
C TRP A 130 10.99 -5.57 19.07
N GLN A 131 11.06 -4.32 18.63
CA GLN A 131 10.75 -3.18 19.49
C GLN A 131 9.35 -3.29 20.10
N CYS A 132 8.33 -3.61 19.29
CA CYS A 132 6.97 -3.79 19.79
C CYS A 132 6.86 -4.96 20.79
N ILE A 133 7.54 -6.08 20.54
CA ILE A 133 7.56 -7.25 21.45
C ILE A 133 8.20 -6.89 22.79
N VAL A 134 9.33 -6.16 22.78
CA VAL A 134 10.05 -5.75 23.99
C VAL A 134 9.25 -4.72 24.80
N TRP A 135 8.56 -3.79 24.14
CA TRP A 135 7.76 -2.77 24.82
C TRP A 135 6.40 -3.28 25.32
N ALA A 136 5.85 -4.36 24.76
CA ALA A 136 4.54 -4.87 25.15
C ALA A 136 4.45 -5.20 26.67
N PRO A 137 5.41 -5.92 27.29
CA PRO A 137 5.40 -6.18 28.72
C PRO A 137 5.36 -4.93 29.60
N VAL A 138 6.05 -3.85 29.18
CA VAL A 138 6.09 -2.57 29.91
C VAL A 138 4.70 -1.94 30.03
N THR A 139 3.81 -2.25 29.09
CA THR A 139 2.44 -1.76 29.10
C THR A 139 1.46 -2.61 29.89
N ILE A 140 1.85 -3.79 30.39
CA ILE A 140 0.98 -4.68 31.18
C ILE A 140 0.33 -3.99 32.40
N PRO A 141 1.03 -3.14 33.18
CA PRO A 141 0.44 -2.47 34.34
C PRO A 141 -0.83 -1.65 34.04
N PHE A 142 -1.01 -1.18 32.80
CA PHE A 142 -2.23 -0.48 32.39
C PHE A 142 -3.49 -1.37 32.34
N ALA A 143 -3.34 -2.70 32.47
CA ALA A 143 -4.46 -3.63 32.57
C ALA A 143 -5.28 -3.48 33.86
N LEU A 144 -4.77 -2.77 34.86
CA LEU A 144 -5.47 -2.54 36.14
C LEU A 144 -6.65 -1.56 36.03
N VAL A 145 -6.83 -0.90 34.88
CA VAL A 145 -7.97 0.01 34.64
C VAL A 145 -9.23 -0.80 34.28
N PRO A 146 -10.28 -0.80 35.12
CA PRO A 146 -11.39 -1.76 35.00
C PRO A 146 -12.37 -1.49 33.83
N VAL A 147 -12.37 -0.28 33.27
CA VAL A 147 -13.36 0.15 32.25
C VAL A 147 -12.86 0.01 30.82
N ILE A 148 -11.54 0.09 30.60
CA ILE A 148 -10.93 0.16 29.27
C ILE A 148 -9.94 -0.99 29.15
N PRO A 149 -10.01 -1.83 28.10
CA PRO A 149 -8.99 -2.84 27.88
C PRO A 149 -7.62 -2.18 27.71
N ASN A 150 -6.54 -2.91 27.98
CA ASN A 150 -5.17 -2.37 27.88
C ASN A 150 -4.80 -2.03 26.41
N ILE A 151 -5.30 -0.89 25.92
CA ILE A 151 -5.14 -0.43 24.54
C ILE A 151 -3.66 -0.33 24.16
N PRO A 152 -2.76 0.23 24.99
CA PRO A 152 -1.33 0.26 24.68
C PRO A 152 -0.75 -1.14 24.41
N PHE A 153 -1.07 -2.12 25.25
CA PHE A 153 -0.62 -3.50 25.08
C PHE A 153 -1.14 -4.10 23.77
N PHE A 154 -2.46 -4.03 23.54
CA PHE A 154 -3.06 -4.60 22.33
C PHE A 154 -2.55 -3.91 21.05
N TYR A 155 -2.29 -2.61 21.09
CA TYR A 155 -1.67 -1.89 19.98
C TYR A 155 -0.26 -2.42 19.69
N LEU A 156 0.59 -2.60 20.71
CA LEU A 156 1.94 -3.13 20.51
C LEU A 156 1.93 -4.57 19.99
N VAL A 157 1.04 -5.43 20.49
CA VAL A 157 0.85 -6.80 19.97
C VAL A 157 0.38 -6.75 18.50
N PHE A 158 -0.59 -5.92 18.18
CA PHE A 158 -1.05 -5.71 16.80
C PHE A 158 0.10 -5.22 15.90
N ARG A 159 0.90 -4.24 16.33
CA ARG A 159 2.02 -3.71 15.56
C ARG A 159 3.12 -4.76 15.37
N ALA A 160 3.41 -5.57 16.39
CA ALA A 160 4.33 -6.70 16.27
C ALA A 160 3.83 -7.70 15.22
N TRP A 161 2.55 -8.09 15.27
CA TRP A 161 1.93 -8.98 14.28
C TRP A 161 1.91 -8.36 12.88
N SER A 162 1.61 -7.07 12.76
CA SER A 162 1.58 -6.33 11.49
C SER A 162 2.96 -6.33 10.83
N HIS A 163 4.02 -6.04 11.60
CA HIS A 163 5.39 -6.10 11.11
C HIS A 163 5.85 -7.53 10.80
N TYR A 164 5.45 -8.52 11.60
CA TYR A 164 5.69 -9.94 11.30
C TYR A 164 5.10 -10.31 9.94
N LYS A 165 3.82 -9.99 9.71
CA LYS A 165 3.13 -10.31 8.46
C LYS A 165 3.77 -9.64 7.25
N ALA A 166 4.12 -8.35 7.34
CA ALA A 166 4.81 -7.66 6.26
C ALA A 166 6.22 -8.22 6.00
N LEU A 167 6.99 -8.52 7.06
CA LEU A 167 8.33 -9.10 6.93
C LEU A 167 8.31 -10.46 6.24
N TYR A 168 7.45 -11.38 6.70
CA TYR A 168 7.39 -12.73 6.15
C TYR A 168 6.62 -12.79 4.82
N GLY A 169 5.75 -11.83 4.52
CA GLY A 169 5.20 -11.62 3.18
C GLY A 169 6.28 -11.15 2.19
N GLY A 170 7.11 -10.18 2.60
CA GLY A 170 8.27 -9.72 1.83
C GLY A 170 9.28 -10.84 1.56
N LYS A 171 9.59 -11.68 2.55
CA LYS A 171 10.46 -12.85 2.35
C LYS A 171 9.90 -13.87 1.37
N LEU A 172 8.59 -14.11 1.39
CA LEU A 172 7.98 -15.03 0.43
C LEU A 172 8.07 -14.43 -0.98
N LEU A 173 7.80 -13.14 -1.11
CA LEU A 173 7.91 -12.43 -2.38
C LEU A 173 9.35 -12.47 -2.92
N GLU A 174 10.34 -12.22 -2.07
CA GLU A 174 11.77 -12.32 -2.40
C GLU A 174 12.15 -13.73 -2.86
N HIS A 175 11.62 -14.76 -2.19
CA HIS A 175 11.88 -16.15 -2.58
C HIS A 175 11.24 -16.50 -3.92
N LEU A 176 10.03 -16.01 -4.18
CA LEU A 176 9.30 -16.19 -5.44
C LEU A 176 10.01 -15.50 -6.62
N THR A 177 10.52 -14.27 -6.42
CA THR A 177 11.27 -13.53 -7.44
C THR A 177 12.62 -14.19 -7.71
N ALA A 178 13.34 -14.65 -6.68
CA ALA A 178 14.65 -15.28 -6.83
C ALA A 178 14.61 -16.60 -7.64
N HIS A 179 13.52 -17.36 -7.53
CA HIS A 179 13.36 -18.66 -8.21
C HIS A 179 12.56 -18.59 -9.53
N ASN A 180 12.27 -17.38 -10.05
CA ASN A 180 11.51 -17.17 -11.29
C ASN A 180 10.12 -17.85 -11.31
N HIS A 181 9.45 -17.95 -10.16
CA HIS A 181 8.10 -18.54 -10.06
C HIS A 181 6.96 -17.53 -10.26
N ILE A 182 7.30 -16.31 -10.71
CA ILE A 182 6.35 -15.24 -11.01
C ILE A 182 6.21 -15.10 -12.52
N LYS A 183 5.00 -15.34 -13.03
CA LYS A 183 4.61 -15.06 -14.41
C LYS A 183 4.02 -13.65 -14.48
N THR A 184 4.64 -12.78 -15.26
CA THR A 184 4.14 -11.44 -15.55
C THR A 184 2.94 -11.52 -16.50
N VAL A 185 1.87 -10.78 -16.21
CA VAL A 185 0.65 -10.73 -17.02
C VAL A 185 0.21 -9.28 -17.17
N ALA A 186 0.50 -8.67 -18.34
CA ALA A 186 -0.03 -7.37 -18.69
C ALA A 186 -1.55 -7.47 -18.91
N SER A 187 -2.32 -6.75 -18.09
CA SER A 187 -3.78 -6.86 -18.07
C SER A 187 -4.43 -5.72 -18.86
N ALA A 188 -4.94 -6.02 -20.06
CA ALA A 188 -5.69 -5.06 -20.87
C ALA A 188 -6.91 -4.48 -20.11
N LYS A 189 -7.61 -5.35 -19.36
CA LYS A 189 -8.71 -4.94 -18.48
C LYS A 189 -8.28 -3.92 -17.41
N MET A 190 -7.06 -4.06 -16.89
CA MET A 190 -6.51 -3.10 -15.93
C MET A 190 -6.12 -1.79 -16.63
N ASP A 191 -5.55 -1.86 -17.84
CA ASP A 191 -5.24 -0.67 -18.65
C ASP A 191 -6.50 0.15 -18.95
N GLU A 192 -7.61 -0.50 -19.32
CA GLU A 192 -8.91 0.14 -19.51
C GLU A 192 -9.38 0.87 -18.24
N MET A 193 -9.33 0.21 -17.08
CA MET A 193 -9.76 0.82 -15.81
C MET A 193 -8.89 2.00 -15.38
N TYR A 194 -7.58 1.93 -15.64
CA TYR A 194 -6.67 3.04 -15.40
C TYR A 194 -6.97 4.21 -16.35
N ALA A 195 -7.17 3.94 -17.63
CA ALA A 195 -7.47 4.97 -18.61
C ALA A 195 -8.82 5.66 -18.34
N VAL A 196 -9.90 4.89 -18.13
CA VAL A 196 -11.20 5.44 -17.72
C VAL A 196 -11.05 6.25 -16.43
N GLY A 197 -10.23 5.74 -15.52
CA GLY A 197 -9.79 6.36 -14.28
C GLY A 197 -9.22 7.77 -14.41
N LEU A 198 -8.42 8.00 -15.46
CA LEU A 198 -7.71 9.24 -15.70
C LEU A 198 -8.52 10.24 -16.52
N ILE A 199 -9.40 9.75 -17.40
CA ILE A 199 -10.27 10.59 -18.24
C ILE A 199 -11.46 11.12 -17.43
N SER A 200 -12.02 10.29 -16.54
CA SER A 200 -13.25 10.61 -15.83
C SER A 200 -12.96 11.41 -14.56
N PRO A 201 -13.59 12.59 -14.36
CA PRO A 201 -13.35 13.39 -13.15
C PRO A 201 -14.08 12.83 -11.92
N THR A 202 -15.12 12.01 -12.13
CA THR A 202 -15.96 11.47 -11.05
C THR A 202 -16.32 10.00 -11.28
N ARG A 203 -16.81 9.38 -10.22
CA ARG A 203 -17.28 8.00 -10.22
C ARG A 203 -18.50 7.80 -11.11
N GLU A 204 -19.42 8.76 -11.11
CA GLU A 204 -20.63 8.73 -11.93
C GLU A 204 -20.27 8.76 -13.41
N ALA A 205 -19.36 9.67 -13.79
CA ALA A 205 -18.86 9.78 -15.16
C ALA A 205 -18.21 8.48 -15.65
N THR A 206 -17.51 7.76 -14.77
CA THR A 206 -16.88 6.47 -15.11
C THR A 206 -17.88 5.38 -15.48
N ARG A 207 -19.07 5.38 -14.86
CA ARG A 207 -20.11 4.37 -15.15
C ARG A 207 -20.76 4.60 -16.51
N GLU A 208 -20.79 5.85 -16.95
CA GLU A 208 -21.35 6.29 -18.21
C GLU A 208 -20.28 6.40 -19.31
N ALA A 209 -19.00 6.29 -18.94
CA ALA A 209 -17.87 6.41 -19.85
C ALA A 209 -17.83 5.25 -20.84
N THR A 210 -17.55 5.59 -22.10
CA THR A 210 -17.22 4.61 -23.12
C THR A 210 -15.86 3.98 -22.82
N VAL A 211 -15.72 2.68 -23.06
CA VAL A 211 -14.45 1.97 -22.91
C VAL A 211 -13.43 2.55 -23.93
N PRO A 212 -12.30 3.11 -23.48
CA PRO A 212 -11.29 3.67 -24.37
C PRO A 212 -10.68 2.60 -25.27
N THR A 213 -10.40 2.96 -26.51
CA THR A 213 -9.68 2.11 -27.45
C THR A 213 -8.21 1.96 -27.05
N ARG A 214 -7.55 0.90 -27.54
CA ARG A 214 -6.13 0.62 -27.23
C ARG A 214 -5.21 1.79 -27.60
N ASP A 215 -5.50 2.49 -28.68
CA ASP A 215 -4.70 3.64 -29.13
C ASP A 215 -4.88 4.84 -28.21
N GLU A 216 -6.12 5.12 -27.77
CA GLU A 216 -6.41 6.17 -26.78
C GLU A 216 -5.72 5.89 -25.44
N ILE A 217 -5.77 4.65 -24.95
CA ILE A 217 -5.03 4.22 -23.74
C ILE A 217 -3.53 4.51 -23.91
N GLY A 218 -2.96 4.17 -25.07
CA GLY A 218 -1.56 4.44 -25.38
C GLY A 218 -1.21 5.92 -25.40
N GLN A 219 -2.12 6.78 -25.90
CA GLN A 219 -1.95 8.23 -25.88
C GLN A 219 -1.98 8.79 -24.45
N ILE A 220 -2.94 8.36 -23.63
CA ILE A 220 -3.06 8.78 -22.24
C ILE A 220 -1.79 8.42 -21.45
N ALA A 221 -1.28 7.20 -21.61
CA ALA A 221 -0.04 6.77 -20.97
C ALA A 221 1.16 7.66 -21.36
N ARG A 222 1.26 8.05 -22.64
CA ARG A 222 2.33 8.96 -23.11
C ARG A 222 2.18 10.36 -22.53
N ILE A 223 0.95 10.89 -22.44
CA ILE A 223 0.68 12.20 -21.83
C ILE A 223 1.19 12.20 -20.38
N VAL A 224 0.88 11.17 -19.60
CA VAL A 224 1.36 11.07 -18.21
C VAL A 224 2.90 10.95 -18.14
N GLU A 225 3.52 10.18 -19.03
CA GLU A 225 5.00 10.07 -19.09
C GLU A 225 5.66 11.43 -19.42
N THR A 226 5.05 12.22 -20.32
CA THR A 226 5.54 13.57 -20.65
C THR A 226 5.34 14.58 -19.53
N GLN A 227 4.19 14.56 -18.85
CA GLN A 227 3.89 15.46 -17.71
C GLN A 227 4.85 15.25 -16.54
N THR A 228 5.45 14.07 -16.42
CA THR A 228 6.40 13.77 -15.34
C THR A 228 7.86 14.03 -15.70
N GLU A 229 8.12 14.70 -16.82
CA GLU A 229 9.46 14.89 -17.41
C GLU A 229 10.27 13.58 -17.47
N GLY A 230 9.63 12.48 -17.88
CA GLY A 230 10.26 11.16 -17.91
C GLY A 230 10.51 10.56 -16.51
N GLY A 231 9.71 10.95 -15.51
CA GLY A 231 9.74 10.43 -14.14
C GLY A 231 10.51 11.28 -13.13
N LYS A 232 10.88 12.52 -13.46
CA LYS A 232 11.46 13.50 -12.50
C LYS A 232 10.43 14.13 -11.58
N GLU A 233 9.18 14.19 -12.03
CA GLU A 233 8.04 14.55 -11.19
C GLU A 233 7.18 13.32 -10.91
N ASP A 234 6.36 13.42 -9.88
CA ASP A 234 5.49 12.36 -9.44
C ASP A 234 4.04 12.76 -9.74
N ALA A 235 3.37 11.97 -10.56
CA ALA A 235 1.99 12.22 -10.96
C ALA A 235 1.09 11.06 -10.51
N MET A 236 -0.10 11.40 -10.02
CA MET A 236 -1.08 10.40 -9.61
C MET A 236 -1.61 9.64 -10.83
N LEU A 237 -1.68 8.31 -10.69
CA LEU A 237 -2.26 7.40 -11.68
C LEU A 237 -3.62 6.86 -11.24
N LEU A 238 -3.86 6.85 -9.93
CA LEU A 238 -5.12 6.45 -9.32
C LEU A 238 -5.65 7.58 -8.44
N GLN A 239 -6.97 7.76 -8.45
CA GLN A 239 -7.69 8.55 -7.46
C GLN A 239 -8.45 7.61 -6.50
N LYS A 240 -8.99 8.16 -5.41
CA LYS A 240 -9.61 7.33 -4.35
C LYS A 240 -10.75 6.46 -4.89
N TRP A 241 -11.59 7.03 -5.75
CA TRP A 241 -12.73 6.32 -6.30
C TRP A 241 -12.34 5.20 -7.29
N ASN A 242 -11.13 5.23 -7.87
CA ASN A 242 -10.61 4.14 -8.71
C ASN A 242 -10.47 2.83 -7.92
N GLY A 243 -10.29 2.91 -6.59
CA GLY A 243 -10.21 1.73 -5.73
C GLY A 243 -11.42 0.82 -5.89
N LYS A 244 -12.61 1.40 -5.96
CA LYS A 244 -13.85 0.66 -6.15
C LYS A 244 -13.97 0.07 -7.55
N LEU A 245 -13.61 0.84 -8.58
CA LEU A 245 -13.62 0.39 -9.98
C LEU A 245 -12.74 -0.86 -10.15
N LEU A 246 -11.52 -0.82 -9.62
CA LEU A 246 -10.57 -1.95 -9.69
C LEU A 246 -11.05 -3.13 -8.83
N ALA A 247 -11.55 -2.86 -7.63
CA ALA A 247 -12.05 -3.90 -6.72
C ALA A 247 -13.25 -4.66 -7.31
N GLU A 248 -14.26 -3.95 -7.82
CA GLU A 248 -15.41 -4.56 -8.51
C GLU A 248 -14.94 -5.26 -9.79
N GLY A 249 -14.06 -4.62 -10.56
CA GLY A 249 -13.51 -5.14 -11.80
C GLY A 249 -12.85 -6.51 -11.67
N PHE A 250 -12.15 -6.77 -10.57
CA PHE A 250 -11.46 -8.03 -10.31
C PHE A 250 -12.16 -8.94 -9.28
N ASN A 251 -13.35 -8.56 -8.79
CA ASN A 251 -14.08 -9.24 -7.72
C ASN A 251 -13.28 -9.37 -6.41
N LEU A 252 -12.59 -8.30 -6.03
CA LEU A 252 -11.70 -8.23 -4.86
C LEU A 252 -12.10 -7.03 -3.97
N PRO A 253 -13.21 -7.11 -3.20
CA PRO A 253 -13.69 -5.98 -2.40
C PRO A 253 -12.69 -5.50 -1.35
N GLU A 254 -11.86 -6.40 -0.80
CA GLU A 254 -10.81 -6.03 0.16
C GLU A 254 -9.71 -5.14 -0.47
N MET A 255 -9.55 -5.17 -1.79
CA MET A 255 -8.55 -4.38 -2.51
C MET A 255 -8.88 -2.88 -2.53
N GLU A 256 -10.18 -2.52 -2.50
CA GLU A 256 -10.66 -1.13 -2.53
C GLU A 256 -9.99 -0.29 -1.43
N ILE A 257 -10.06 -0.78 -0.19
CA ILE A 257 -9.54 -0.07 0.98
C ILE A 257 -8.02 0.11 0.90
N GLU A 258 -7.29 -0.86 0.36
CA GLU A 258 -5.84 -0.77 0.24
C GLU A 258 -5.42 0.22 -0.86
N ILE A 259 -6.19 0.30 -1.96
CA ILE A 259 -5.99 1.32 -2.99
C ILE A 259 -6.28 2.71 -2.42
N GLU A 260 -7.41 2.90 -1.73
CA GLU A 260 -7.77 4.19 -1.15
C GLU A 260 -6.71 4.71 -0.16
N ARG A 261 -6.17 3.83 0.69
CA ARG A 261 -5.07 4.18 1.60
C ARG A 261 -3.81 4.58 0.84
N ALA A 262 -3.45 3.82 -0.19
CA ALA A 262 -2.26 4.09 -0.98
C ALA A 262 -2.39 5.43 -1.72
N VAL A 263 -3.55 5.72 -2.30
CA VAL A 263 -3.85 7.02 -2.90
C VAL A 263 -3.79 8.14 -1.88
N GLU A 264 -4.46 8.01 -0.72
CA GLU A 264 -4.46 9.05 0.31
C GLU A 264 -3.04 9.36 0.83
N GLN A 265 -2.17 8.35 0.93
CA GLN A 265 -0.77 8.54 1.33
C GLN A 265 0.07 9.14 0.21
N ALA A 266 -0.06 8.65 -1.04
CA ALA A 266 0.66 9.19 -2.17
C ALA A 266 0.32 10.66 -2.44
N GLU A 267 -0.96 11.05 -2.39
CA GLU A 267 -1.40 12.44 -2.52
C GLU A 267 -0.72 13.35 -1.47
N LYS A 268 -0.70 12.91 -0.21
CA LYS A 268 -0.07 13.66 0.89
C LYS A 268 1.43 13.77 0.71
N ASP A 269 2.10 12.68 0.33
CA ASP A 269 3.54 12.66 0.12
C ASP A 269 3.93 13.59 -1.03
N ILE A 270 3.25 13.51 -2.19
CA ILE A 270 3.51 14.38 -3.35
C ILE A 270 3.30 15.85 -2.98
N LYS A 271 2.22 16.17 -2.27
CA LYS A 271 1.95 17.54 -1.81
C LYS A 271 3.06 18.04 -0.90
N SER A 272 3.47 17.23 0.08
CA SER A 272 4.56 17.60 1.00
C SER A 272 5.90 17.76 0.29
N GLU A 273 6.20 16.94 -0.72
CA GLU A 273 7.40 17.07 -1.54
C GLU A 273 7.39 18.36 -2.37
N HIS A 274 6.23 18.78 -2.86
CA HIS A 274 6.06 20.05 -3.57
C HIS A 274 6.29 21.25 -2.64
N GLU A 275 5.60 21.29 -1.49
CA GLU A 275 5.74 22.35 -0.48
C GLU A 275 7.21 22.48 -0.03
N LEU A 276 7.90 21.36 0.22
CA LEU A 276 9.34 21.37 0.57
C LEU A 276 10.26 21.84 -0.56
N LYS A 277 9.89 21.64 -1.83
CA LYS A 277 10.66 22.15 -2.98
C LYS A 277 10.50 23.65 -3.11
N GLU A 278 9.27 24.16 -2.96
CA GLU A 278 8.98 25.60 -2.99
C GLU A 278 9.74 26.32 -1.87
N GLU A 279 9.66 25.83 -0.62
CA GLU A 279 10.41 26.41 0.51
C GLU A 279 11.93 26.44 0.26
N LYS A 280 12.50 25.37 -0.32
CA LYS A 280 13.92 25.32 -0.67
C LYS A 280 14.30 26.34 -1.74
N GLN A 281 13.45 26.53 -2.75
CA GLN A 281 13.67 27.52 -3.81
C GLN A 281 13.59 28.95 -3.25
N GLU A 282 12.65 29.23 -2.36
CA GLU A 282 12.54 30.52 -1.68
C GLU A 282 13.78 30.83 -0.82
N LEU A 283 14.24 29.85 -0.03
CA LEU A 283 15.45 29.99 0.80
C LEU A 283 16.71 30.21 -0.05
N GLN A 284 16.85 29.50 -1.17
CA GLN A 284 17.96 29.69 -2.10
C GLN A 284 17.90 31.05 -2.80
N GLY A 285 16.72 31.49 -3.24
CA GLY A 285 16.51 32.81 -3.82
C GLY A 285 16.79 33.95 -2.83
N ALA A 286 16.41 33.78 -1.56
CA ALA A 286 16.74 34.73 -0.49
C ALA A 286 18.25 34.78 -0.21
N SER A 287 18.92 33.62 -0.14
CA SER A 287 20.38 33.56 0.06
C SER A 287 21.17 34.15 -1.11
N GLY A 288 20.70 33.97 -2.35
CA GLY A 288 21.29 34.57 -3.54
C GLY A 288 21.19 36.09 -3.55
N LYS A 289 20.00 36.64 -3.20
CA LYS A 289 19.80 38.09 -3.06
C LYS A 289 20.69 38.71 -1.97
N VAL A 290 20.87 38.03 -0.84
CA VAL A 290 21.76 38.49 0.25
C VAL A 290 23.23 38.50 -0.19
N ALA A 291 23.65 37.53 -1.01
CA ALA A 291 25.00 37.50 -1.56
C ALA A 291 25.24 38.63 -2.58
N ASP A 292 24.28 38.90 -3.48
CA ASP A 292 24.38 39.99 -4.46
C ASP A 292 24.41 41.38 -3.82
N VAL A 293 23.63 41.60 -2.76
CA VAL A 293 23.67 42.87 -2.00
C VAL A 293 25.05 43.11 -1.39
N LYS A 294 25.68 42.07 -0.80
CA LYS A 294 27.04 42.18 -0.23
C LYS A 294 28.12 42.41 -1.29
N VAL A 295 27.96 41.85 -2.50
CA VAL A 295 28.90 42.05 -3.61
C VAL A 295 28.78 43.47 -4.21
N GLN A 296 27.60 44.07 -4.19
CA GLN A 296 27.41 45.47 -4.61
C GLN A 296 27.96 46.48 -3.59
N GLU A 297 27.85 46.20 -2.29
CA GLU A 297 28.42 47.06 -1.23
C GLU A 297 29.95 47.05 -1.21
N THR A 298 30.60 45.95 -1.63
CA THR A 298 32.07 45.84 -1.65
C THR A 298 32.72 46.39 -2.92
N LYS A 299 31.93 46.78 -3.93
CA LYS A 299 32.41 47.38 -5.19
C LYS A 299 32.27 48.91 -5.25
N LYS A 300 31.79 49.55 -4.17
CA LYS A 300 31.84 51.01 -3.97
C LYS A 300 32.99 51.37 -3.05
#